data_AF-A0A7J5EAG5-F1
#
_entry.id   AF-A0A7J5EAG5-F1
#
_cell.length_a   1.000
_cell.length_b   1.000
_cell.length_c   1.000
_cell.angle_alpha   90.00
_cell.angle_beta   90.00
_cell.angle_gamma   90.00
#
_symmetry.space_group_name_H-M   'P 1'
#
loop_
_entity.id
_entity.type
_entity.pdbx_description
1 polymer ?
#
loop_
_entity_poly.entity_id
_entity_poly.type
_entity_poly.pdbx_seq_one_letter_code
_entity_poly.pdbx_strand_id
1 'polypeptide(L)' 'MRHGVKGRKLGRTASHRKATLEALATSLFRHKKIKTTLSKAKTAKTFIEP' A
#
# COMPACT_ATOMS: atom_id res chain seq x y z
N MET A 1 19.61 12.51 1.75
CA MET A 1 19.63 11.18 1.11
C MET A 1 18.80 10.21 1.95
N ARG A 2 18.16 9.18 1.36
CA ARG A 2 17.27 8.25 2.09
C ARG A 2 17.88 6.84 2.14
N HIS A 3 19.05 6.70 2.78
CA HIS A 3 19.74 5.42 2.91
C HIS A 3 19.01 4.51 3.91
N GLY A 4 18.83 3.23 3.57
CA GLY A 4 18.26 2.20 4.45
C GLY A 4 16.75 2.32 4.75
N VAL A 5 16.06 3.38 4.33
CA VAL A 5 14.64 3.56 4.70
C VAL A 5 13.71 2.75 3.80
N LYS A 6 13.08 1.74 4.39
CA LYS A 6 12.08 0.88 3.73
C LYS A 6 10.73 1.60 3.57
N GLY A 7 9.93 1.15 2.61
CA GLY A 7 8.58 1.67 2.36
C GLY A 7 8.51 2.96 1.54
N ARG A 8 7.42 3.11 0.78
CA ARG A 8 7.16 4.24 -0.14
C ARG A 8 6.26 5.29 0.51
N LYS A 9 6.56 6.58 0.33
CA LYS A 9 5.72 7.69 0.85
C LYS A 9 4.38 7.83 0.11
N LEU A 10 4.28 7.35 -1.14
CA LEU A 10 3.06 7.42 -1.98
C LEU A 10 2.47 8.84 -2.12
N GLY A 11 3.28 9.89 -1.89
CA GLY A 11 2.83 11.29 -1.86
C GLY A 11 1.79 11.59 -0.78
N ARG A 12 1.73 10.80 0.31
CA ARG A 12 0.70 10.90 1.36
C ARG A 12 1.31 11.01 2.75
N THR A 13 0.56 11.63 3.66
CA THR A 13 0.85 11.62 5.11
C THR A 13 0.80 10.19 5.66
N ALA A 14 1.34 9.99 6.87
CA ALA A 14 1.37 8.67 7.49
C ALA A 14 -0.04 8.09 7.73
N SER A 15 -0.97 8.91 8.24
CA SER A 15 -2.36 8.54 8.48
C SER A 15 -3.09 8.15 7.19
N HIS A 16 -3.00 9.00 6.16
CA HIS A 16 -3.65 8.73 4.87
C HIS A 16 -3.05 7.49 4.19
N ARG A 17 -1.73 7.26 4.31
CA ARG A 17 -1.11 6.05 3.76
C ARG A 17 -1.64 4.78 4.44
N LYS A 18 -1.80 4.78 5.77
CA LYS A 18 -2.38 3.64 6.51
C LYS A 18 -3.80 3.34 6.02
N ALA A 19 -4.68 4.35 5.99
CA ALA A 19 -6.05 4.21 5.49
C ALA A 19 -6.11 3.72 4.04
N THR A 20 -5.20 4.19 3.18
CA THR A 20 -5.14 3.74 1.77
C THR A 20 -4.78 2.26 1.66
N LEU A 21 -3.84 1.77 2.48
CA LEU A 21 -3.42 0.38 2.46
C LEU A 21 -4.53 -0.54 3.01
N GLU A 22 -5.22 -0.13 4.07
CA GLU A 22 -6.38 -0.84 4.63
C GLU A 22 -7.52 -0.94 3.61
N ALA A 23 -7.83 0.16 2.92
CA ALA A 23 -8.84 0.17 1.86
C ALA A 23 -8.47 -0.75 0.69
N LEU A 24 -7.20 -0.72 0.24
CA LEU A 24 -6.72 -1.60 -0.83
C LEU A 24 -6.75 -3.07 -0.44
N ALA A 25 -6.39 -3.41 0.80
CA ALA A 25 -6.48 -4.77 1.32
C ALA A 25 -7.94 -5.24 1.33
N THR A 26 -8.85 -4.43 1.87
CA THR A 26 -10.28 -4.73 1.93
C THR A 26 -10.87 -4.94 0.53
N SER A 27 -10.56 -4.06 -0.42
CA SER A 27 -11.01 -4.21 -1.81
C SER A 27 -10.44 -5.47 -2.48
N LEU A 28 -9.18 -5.83 -2.18
CA LEU A 28 -8.58 -7.05 -2.71
C LEU A 28 -9.29 -8.30 -2.19
N PHE A 29 -9.59 -8.37 -0.89
CA PHE A 29 -10.31 -9.51 -0.31
C PHE A 29 -11.73 -9.65 -0.86
N ARG A 30 -12.42 -8.51 -1.05
CA ARG A 30 -13.80 -8.46 -1.56
C ARG A 30 -13.90 -8.85 -3.04
N HIS A 31 -13.01 -8.32 -3.88
CA HIS A 31 -13.11 -8.47 -5.34
C HIS A 31 -12.15 -9.51 -5.92
N LYS A 32 -11.30 -10.13 -5.10
CA LYS A 32 -10.24 -11.11 -5.46
C LYS A 32 -9.16 -10.59 -6.42
N LYS A 33 -9.42 -9.51 -7.15
CA LYS A 33 -8.50 -8.83 -8.06
C LYS A 33 -8.86 -7.35 -8.13
N ILE A 34 -7.86 -6.47 -8.08
CA ILE A 34 -8.03 -5.02 -8.21
C ILE A 34 -6.99 -4.44 -9.16
N LYS A 35 -7.33 -3.36 -9.86
CA LYS A 35 -6.38 -2.57 -10.68
C LYS A 35 -5.90 -1.37 -9.87
N THR A 36 -4.58 -1.28 -9.66
CA THR A 36 -3.97 -0.16 -8.93
C THR A 36 -2.61 0.20 -9.54
N THR A 37 -1.98 1.28 -9.08
CA THR A 37 -0.64 1.67 -9.53
C THR A 37 0.42 0.71 -8.99
N LEU A 38 1.47 0.46 -9.77
CA LEU A 38 2.60 -0.40 -9.37
C LEU A 38 3.23 0.02 -8.04
N SER A 39 3.26 1.33 -7.74
CA SER A 39 3.79 1.84 -6.48
C SER A 39 2.99 1.40 -5.26
N LYS A 40 1.66 1.52 -5.35
CA LYS A 40 0.70 1.07 -4.33
C LYS A 40 0.70 -0.45 -4.20
N ALA A 41 0.68 -1.20 -5.31
CA ALA A 41 0.66 -2.67 -5.30
C ALA A 41 1.86 -3.26 -4.54
N LYS A 42 3.09 -2.81 -4.85
CA LYS A 42 4.30 -3.29 -4.15
C LYS A 42 4.28 -2.98 -2.64
N THR A 43 3.66 -1.87 -2.25
CA THR A 43 3.56 -1.48 -0.83
C THR A 43 2.45 -2.26 -0.11
N ALA A 44 1.33 -2.49 -0.79
CA ALA A 44 0.21 -3.27 -0.27
C ALA A 44 0.56 -4.75 -0.10
N LYS A 45 1.43 -5.32 -0.95
CA LYS A 45 1.88 -6.71 -0.80
C LYS A 45 2.47 -6.98 0.59
N THR A 46 3.42 -6.17 1.04
CA THR A 46 4.03 -6.27 2.39
C THR A 46 3.04 -6.00 3.52
N PHE A 47 1.91 -5.34 3.24
CA PHE A 47 0.88 -5.07 4.24
C PHE A 47 -0.15 -6.20 4.35
N ILE A 48 -0.44 -6.89 3.24
CA ILE A 48 -1.47 -7.95 3.14
C ILE A 48 -0.88 -9.33 3.47
N GLU A 49 0.37 -9.56 3.06
CA GLU A 49 1.16 -10.76 3.36
C GLU A 49 2.34 -10.34 4.27
N PRO A 50 2.14 -10.21 5.59
CA PRO A 50 3.20 -9.86 6.52
C PRO A 50 4.27 -10.94 6.67
#